data_AF-A0A0Q1BKP1-F1
#
_entry.id   AF-A0A0Q1BKP1-F1
#
_cell.length_a   1.000
_cell.length_b   1.000
_cell.length_c   1.000
_cell.angle_alpha   90.00
_cell.angle_beta   90.00
_cell.angle_gamma   90.00
#
_symmetry.space_group_name_H-M   'P 1'
#
loop_
_entity.id
_entity.type
_entity.pdbx_description
1 polymer ?
#
loop_
_entity_poly.entity_id
_entity_poly.type
_entity_poly.pdbx_seq_one_letter_code
_entity_poly.pdbx_strand_id
1 'polypeptide(L)'
;MNKSLFFLFGIAIVFSISSCSSPSYFIPAATGNDVSYLPKPMGSDSIKTRNYVSASLASLALPYATGDINMGFVNFSRAHTTKHLNIAYGVFGFAGETNYESGYHKKTTIPEFDGKGLIGGGLRTSIGYYDYAGPVEFRILSWENALSFESGAYADFRKRMNTLNDPNIISSTKTTLYTTGGATEIIFHSKRNLDNHFAFRFFYGFTPGLNQSIKTNFDYQKRRGTYLDFTFYFKLNKFYGILSSGGNRGFSNKLSLGYSF
;
A
#
# COMPACT_ATOMS: atom_id res chain seq x y z
N MET A 1 -46.20 -21.47 -2.39
CA MET A 1 -44.86 -21.39 -3.02
C MET A 1 -44.48 -19.93 -3.17
N ASN A 2 -43.47 -19.46 -2.41
CA ASN A 2 -43.19 -18.05 -2.21
C ASN A 2 -42.54 -17.41 -3.46
N LYS A 3 -43.31 -16.56 -4.17
CA LYS A 3 -42.85 -15.75 -5.31
C LYS A 3 -41.61 -14.89 -5.01
N SER A 4 -41.37 -14.58 -3.74
CA SER A 4 -40.21 -13.83 -3.26
C SER A 4 -38.88 -14.60 -3.42
N LEU A 5 -38.90 -15.94 -3.27
CA LEU A 5 -37.69 -16.76 -3.38
C LEU A 5 -37.20 -16.87 -4.84
N PHE A 6 -38.14 -16.91 -5.81
CA PHE A 6 -37.82 -16.91 -7.24
C PHE A 6 -37.24 -15.57 -7.72
N PHE A 7 -37.67 -14.45 -7.13
CA PHE A 7 -37.15 -13.13 -7.48
C PHE A 7 -35.71 -12.92 -6.97
N LEU A 8 -35.43 -13.40 -5.75
CA LEU A 8 -34.07 -13.43 -5.19
C LEU A 8 -33.12 -14.35 -5.98
N PHE A 9 -33.60 -15.51 -6.43
CA PHE A 9 -32.81 -16.42 -7.27
C PHE A 9 -32.57 -15.84 -8.67
N GLY A 10 -33.56 -15.14 -9.23
CA GLY A 10 -33.43 -14.42 -10.51
C GLY A 10 -32.40 -13.29 -10.47
N ILE A 11 -32.37 -12.50 -9.39
CA ILE A 11 -31.36 -11.44 -9.19
C ILE A 11 -29.96 -12.05 -9.03
N ALA A 12 -29.81 -13.13 -8.25
CA ALA A 12 -28.54 -13.83 -8.08
C ALA A 12 -28.00 -14.40 -9.41
N ILE A 13 -28.88 -14.92 -10.27
CA ILE A 13 -28.50 -15.39 -11.60
C ILE A 13 -28.10 -14.22 -12.51
N VAL A 14 -28.82 -13.09 -12.50
CA VAL A 14 -28.45 -11.90 -13.30
C VAL A 14 -27.08 -11.32 -12.89
N PHE A 15 -26.71 -11.38 -11.60
CA PHE A 15 -25.35 -11.05 -11.14
C PHE A 15 -24.29 -12.08 -11.57
N SER A 16 -24.69 -13.29 -11.94
CA SER A 16 -23.78 -14.38 -12.34
C SER A 16 -23.48 -14.44 -13.85
N ILE A 17 -24.23 -13.70 -14.69
CA ILE A 17 -24.11 -13.76 -16.17
C ILE A 17 -23.37 -12.56 -16.80
N SER A 18 -22.83 -11.62 -16.01
CA SER A 18 -21.97 -10.56 -16.56
C SER A 18 -20.56 -11.09 -16.85
N SER A 19 -20.45 -11.98 -17.84
CA SER A 19 -19.19 -12.34 -18.49
C SER A 19 -18.73 -11.17 -19.38
N CYS A 20 -18.45 -10.02 -18.78
CA CYS A 20 -17.67 -8.98 -19.43
C CYS A 20 -16.20 -9.40 -19.39
N SER A 21 -15.55 -9.51 -20.55
CA SER A 21 -14.09 -9.59 -20.64
C SER A 21 -13.50 -8.39 -19.90
N SER A 22 -12.94 -8.64 -18.72
CA SER A 22 -12.35 -7.57 -17.93
C SER A 22 -10.96 -7.25 -18.49
N PRO A 23 -10.60 -5.96 -18.60
CA PRO A 23 -9.32 -5.57 -19.17
C PRO A 23 -8.17 -6.01 -18.25
N SER A 24 -7.04 -6.36 -18.85
CA SER A 24 -5.78 -6.58 -18.11
C SER A 24 -5.25 -5.26 -17.60
N TYR A 25 -4.90 -5.19 -16.32
CA TYR A 25 -4.52 -3.96 -15.62
C TYR A 25 -3.10 -4.04 -15.08
N PHE A 26 -2.21 -3.15 -15.52
CA PHE A 26 -0.81 -3.10 -15.09
C PHE A 26 -0.43 -1.72 -14.57
N ILE A 27 0.00 -1.67 -13.32
CA ILE A 27 0.37 -0.45 -12.59
C ILE A 27 1.73 -0.63 -11.93
N PRO A 28 2.41 0.46 -11.53
CA PRO A 28 3.68 0.32 -10.83
C PRO A 28 3.55 -0.59 -9.60
N ALA A 29 4.52 -1.44 -9.38
CA ALA A 29 4.59 -2.44 -8.31
C ALA A 29 4.53 -1.82 -6.91
N ALA A 30 5.17 -0.65 -6.72
CA ALA A 30 5.15 0.04 -5.44
C ALA A 30 3.77 0.62 -5.07
N THR A 31 2.82 0.63 -6.00
CA THR A 31 1.50 1.23 -5.78
C THR A 31 0.78 0.57 -4.61
N GLY A 32 0.35 1.37 -3.63
CA GLY A 32 -0.32 0.86 -2.43
C GLY A 32 0.62 0.21 -1.40
N ASN A 33 1.92 0.15 -1.68
CA ASN A 33 2.95 -0.33 -0.76
C ASN A 33 4.06 0.70 -0.50
N ASP A 34 4.08 1.78 -1.28
CA ASP A 34 5.04 2.89 -1.21
C ASP A 34 4.87 3.75 0.03
N VAL A 35 3.65 4.00 0.50
CA VAL A 35 3.41 4.52 1.85
C VAL A 35 3.40 3.36 2.83
N SER A 36 4.09 3.54 3.96
CA SER A 36 4.16 2.54 5.02
C SER A 36 4.25 3.27 6.35
N TYR A 37 3.75 2.63 7.40
CA TYR A 37 3.90 3.16 8.74
C TYR A 37 5.39 3.37 9.08
N LEU A 38 5.72 4.60 9.49
CA LEU A 38 7.03 4.96 10.02
C LEU A 38 6.91 5.00 11.55
N PRO A 39 7.51 4.04 12.28
CA PRO A 39 7.52 4.07 13.73
C PRO A 39 8.17 5.34 14.26
N LYS A 40 7.66 5.85 15.37
CA LYS A 40 8.17 7.06 16.03
C LYS A 40 8.21 6.88 17.55
N PRO A 41 9.20 7.47 18.25
CA PRO A 41 9.21 7.49 19.71
C PRO A 41 7.93 8.06 20.27
N MET A 42 7.48 7.56 21.42
CA MET A 42 6.30 8.09 22.09
C MET A 42 6.61 9.42 22.78
N GLY A 43 5.57 10.23 23.00
CA GLY A 43 5.65 11.43 23.82
C GLY A 43 6.06 11.14 25.26
N SER A 44 5.80 9.93 25.76
CA SER A 44 6.21 9.45 27.08
C SER A 44 7.61 8.84 27.13
N ASP A 45 8.25 8.55 25.98
CA ASP A 45 9.58 7.93 25.95
C ASP A 45 10.65 8.89 26.50
N SER A 46 11.64 8.38 27.25
CA SER A 46 12.81 9.19 27.64
C SER A 46 13.68 9.57 26.44
N ILE A 47 13.80 8.65 25.48
CA ILE A 47 14.54 8.83 24.24
C ILE A 47 13.62 9.41 23.17
N LYS A 48 13.88 10.67 22.79
CA LYS A 48 13.07 11.43 21.81
C LYS A 48 13.47 11.22 20.36
N THR A 49 14.57 10.52 20.10
CA THR A 49 15.04 10.23 18.75
C THR A 49 15.44 8.77 18.66
N ARG A 50 14.89 8.03 17.69
CA ARG A 50 15.25 6.62 17.45
C ARG A 50 15.42 6.34 15.96
N ASN A 51 16.26 5.37 15.67
CA ASN A 51 16.40 4.78 14.35
C ASN A 51 15.65 3.46 14.29
N TYR A 52 15.18 3.12 13.10
CA TYR A 52 14.38 1.93 12.85
C TYR A 52 14.86 1.28 11.56
N VAL A 53 15.01 -0.03 11.61
CA VAL A 53 15.30 -0.86 10.44
C VAL A 53 14.28 -1.99 10.38
N SER A 54 13.74 -2.27 9.20
CA SER A 54 12.83 -3.39 8.99
C SER A 54 12.97 -4.03 7.62
N ALA A 55 12.66 -5.31 7.56
CA ALA A 55 12.38 -6.02 6.32
C ALA A 55 10.89 -6.33 6.24
N SER A 56 10.36 -6.39 5.01
CA SER A 56 8.94 -6.68 4.78
C SER A 56 8.74 -7.64 3.63
N LEU A 57 7.67 -8.43 3.71
CA LEU A 57 7.06 -9.12 2.59
C LEU A 57 5.79 -8.37 2.22
N ALA A 58 5.61 -8.07 0.95
CA ALA A 58 4.46 -7.33 0.44
C ALA A 58 3.91 -8.00 -0.82
N SER A 59 2.61 -7.85 -1.00
CA SER A 59 1.92 -8.23 -2.24
C SER A 59 1.07 -7.07 -2.75
N LEU A 60 0.84 -7.07 -4.06
CA LEU A 60 -0.13 -6.21 -4.74
C LEU A 60 -0.94 -7.09 -5.69
N ALA A 61 -2.22 -7.27 -5.37
CA ALA A 61 -3.19 -7.85 -6.27
C ALA A 61 -3.67 -6.79 -7.26
N LEU A 62 -3.42 -7.05 -8.55
CA LEU A 62 -3.79 -6.14 -9.62
C LEU A 62 -5.31 -6.17 -9.84
N PRO A 63 -5.93 -5.05 -10.24
CA PRO A 63 -7.34 -4.99 -10.57
C PRO A 63 -7.77 -6.07 -11.57
N TYR A 64 -9.05 -6.45 -11.48
CA TYR A 64 -9.68 -7.42 -12.39
C TYR A 64 -8.98 -8.79 -12.44
N ALA A 65 -8.31 -9.18 -11.34
CA ALA A 65 -7.58 -10.45 -11.24
C ALA A 65 -6.56 -10.64 -12.38
N THR A 66 -5.90 -9.54 -12.78
CA THR A 66 -4.86 -9.58 -13.83
C THR A 66 -3.66 -10.43 -13.41
N GLY A 67 -3.39 -10.47 -12.11
CA GLY A 67 -2.28 -11.17 -11.49
C GLY A 67 -1.83 -10.45 -10.22
N ASP A 68 -0.76 -10.95 -9.62
CA ASP A 68 -0.19 -10.43 -8.38
C ASP A 68 1.25 -10.00 -8.59
N ILE A 69 1.72 -9.13 -7.71
CA ILE A 69 3.12 -8.72 -7.63
C ILE A 69 3.58 -8.96 -6.21
N ASN A 70 4.58 -9.83 -6.06
CA ASN A 70 5.17 -10.16 -4.76
C ASN A 70 6.51 -9.44 -4.62
N MET A 71 6.75 -8.85 -3.45
CA MET A 71 7.89 -7.99 -3.21
C MET A 71 8.48 -8.19 -1.82
N GLY A 72 9.80 -8.13 -1.73
CA GLY A 72 10.54 -7.90 -0.49
C GLY A 72 10.90 -6.43 -0.36
N PHE A 73 10.79 -5.87 0.84
CA PHE A 73 11.23 -4.50 1.16
C PHE A 73 12.30 -4.52 2.24
N VAL A 74 13.21 -3.55 2.17
CA VAL A 74 14.09 -3.15 3.28
C VAL A 74 13.90 -1.67 3.53
N ASN A 75 13.79 -1.29 4.80
CA ASN A 75 13.44 0.06 5.21
C ASN A 75 14.41 0.53 6.30
N PHE A 76 14.80 1.79 6.20
CA PHE A 76 15.52 2.50 7.26
C PHE A 76 14.86 3.84 7.48
N SER A 77 14.60 4.19 8.74
CA SER A 77 14.04 5.50 9.08
C SER A 77 14.56 6.02 10.41
N ARG A 78 14.58 7.34 10.53
CA ARG A 78 14.83 8.04 11.78
C ARG A 78 13.62 8.86 12.14
N ALA A 79 13.26 8.86 13.41
CA ALA A 79 12.17 9.64 13.92
C ALA A 79 12.58 10.44 15.14
N HIS A 80 11.95 11.60 15.28
CA HIS A 80 12.14 12.58 16.34
C HIS A 80 10.78 12.97 16.89
N THR A 81 10.66 13.02 18.21
CA THR A 81 9.43 13.39 18.92
C THR A 81 9.73 14.50 19.89
N THR A 82 9.19 15.69 19.65
CA THR A 82 9.25 16.84 20.55
C THR A 82 7.88 17.05 21.19
N LYS A 83 7.71 18.10 22.01
CA LYS A 83 6.42 18.37 22.65
C LYS A 83 5.34 18.62 21.58
N HIS A 84 4.36 17.72 21.51
CA HIS A 84 3.21 17.72 20.57
C HIS A 84 3.53 17.51 19.09
N LEU A 85 4.80 17.36 18.70
CA LEU A 85 5.19 17.15 17.30
C LEU A 85 6.06 15.92 17.15
N ASN A 86 5.81 15.16 16.09
CA ASN A 86 6.68 14.06 15.68
C ASN A 86 7.02 14.18 14.21
N ILE A 87 8.25 13.82 13.87
CA ILE A 87 8.77 13.85 12.51
C ILE A 87 9.50 12.55 12.28
N ALA A 88 9.21 11.87 11.19
CA ALA A 88 9.93 10.71 10.72
C ALA A 88 10.32 10.89 9.25
N TYR A 89 11.50 10.39 8.91
CA TYR A 89 11.98 10.36 7.54
C TYR A 89 12.82 9.11 7.33
N GLY A 90 12.81 8.58 6.12
CA GLY A 90 13.50 7.35 5.82
C GLY A 90 13.62 7.06 4.34
N VAL A 91 14.35 5.99 4.08
CA VAL A 91 14.56 5.42 2.75
C VAL A 91 14.07 3.98 2.75
N PHE A 92 13.67 3.49 1.59
CA PHE A 92 13.35 2.08 1.40
C PHE A 92 13.84 1.60 0.05
N GLY A 93 14.10 0.30 -0.04
CA GLY A 93 14.36 -0.43 -1.26
C GLY A 93 13.39 -1.60 -1.37
N PHE A 94 13.07 -2.02 -2.60
CA PHE A 94 12.26 -3.20 -2.84
C PHE A 94 12.73 -3.95 -4.08
N ALA A 95 12.49 -5.25 -4.09
CA ALA A 95 12.67 -6.12 -5.25
C ALA A 95 11.61 -7.21 -5.23
N GLY A 96 11.27 -7.74 -6.39
CA GLY A 96 10.20 -8.73 -6.50
C GLY A 96 9.98 -9.22 -7.90
N GLU A 97 8.84 -9.88 -8.09
CA GLU A 97 8.43 -10.43 -9.36
C GLU A 97 6.90 -10.48 -9.47
N THR A 98 6.43 -10.49 -10.71
CA THR A 98 5.04 -10.72 -11.06
C THR A 98 4.72 -12.21 -11.06
N ASN A 99 3.51 -12.55 -10.65
CA ASN A 99 3.00 -13.91 -10.61
C ASN A 99 1.54 -13.94 -11.09
N TYR A 100 1.14 -14.99 -11.80
CA TYR A 100 -0.27 -15.24 -12.01
C TYR A 100 -0.97 -15.82 -10.77
N GLU A 101 -2.22 -15.41 -10.56
CA GLU A 101 -3.08 -16.03 -9.56
C GLU A 101 -3.41 -17.47 -10.01
N SER A 102 -3.00 -18.47 -9.21
CA SER A 102 -2.97 -19.90 -9.57
C SER A 102 -4.36 -20.58 -9.79
N GLY A 103 -5.44 -19.81 -9.93
CA GLY A 103 -6.81 -20.32 -10.01
C GLY A 103 -7.68 -19.86 -11.19
N TYR A 104 -7.23 -18.95 -12.08
CA TYR A 104 -8.14 -18.34 -13.06
C TYR A 104 -7.79 -18.55 -14.55
N HIS A 105 -8.84 -18.89 -15.32
CA HIS A 105 -8.83 -19.33 -16.71
C HIS A 105 -8.51 -18.21 -17.73
N LYS A 106 -7.29 -18.24 -18.28
CA LYS A 106 -6.89 -18.35 -19.72
C LYS A 106 -7.67 -17.68 -20.88
N LYS A 107 -8.61 -16.74 -20.71
CA LYS A 107 -9.22 -16.06 -21.89
C LYS A 107 -8.51 -14.77 -22.33
N THR A 108 -7.79 -14.09 -21.43
CA THR A 108 -7.04 -12.85 -21.73
C THR A 108 -5.71 -12.77 -20.98
N THR A 109 -5.15 -13.91 -20.57
CA THR A 109 -3.83 -13.96 -19.92
C THR A 109 -2.75 -13.56 -20.93
N ILE A 110 -1.98 -12.51 -20.62
CA ILE A 110 -0.82 -12.08 -21.42
C ILE A 110 0.42 -12.83 -20.94
N PRO A 111 0.78 -14.00 -21.52
CA PRO A 111 1.69 -14.97 -20.87
C PRO A 111 3.06 -14.39 -20.51
N GLU A 112 3.47 -13.35 -21.22
CA GLU A 112 4.68 -12.60 -20.92
C GLU A 112 4.69 -11.97 -19.52
N PHE A 113 3.54 -11.70 -18.90
CA PHE A 113 3.44 -11.02 -17.60
C PHE A 113 4.11 -11.80 -16.47
N ASP A 114 4.12 -13.13 -16.49
CA ASP A 114 4.63 -13.96 -15.39
C ASP A 114 6.16 -13.88 -15.24
N GLY A 115 6.65 -13.94 -14.01
CA GLY A 115 8.09 -14.01 -13.70
C GLY A 115 8.89 -12.77 -14.11
N LYS A 116 8.25 -11.61 -14.25
CA LYS A 116 8.95 -10.36 -14.56
C LYS A 116 9.51 -9.74 -13.30
N GLY A 117 10.83 -9.78 -13.20
CA GLY A 117 11.57 -9.12 -12.13
C GLY A 117 11.36 -7.61 -12.11
N LEU A 118 11.34 -7.05 -10.90
CA LEU A 118 11.25 -5.62 -10.62
C LEU A 118 12.15 -5.25 -9.44
N ILE A 119 12.64 -4.02 -9.45
CA ILE A 119 13.45 -3.45 -8.38
C ILE A 119 13.16 -1.96 -8.26
N GLY A 120 13.31 -1.41 -7.06
CA GLY A 120 13.13 0.01 -6.86
C GLY A 120 13.47 0.46 -5.46
N GLY A 121 13.15 1.71 -5.18
CA GLY A 121 13.36 2.31 -3.88
C GLY A 121 12.78 3.71 -3.80
N GLY A 122 12.94 4.36 -2.66
CA GLY A 122 12.29 5.63 -2.44
C GLY A 122 12.58 6.26 -1.10
N LEU A 123 11.93 7.41 -0.89
CA LEU A 123 11.97 8.22 0.30
C LEU A 123 10.58 8.28 0.94
N ARG A 124 10.53 8.36 2.26
CA ARG A 124 9.29 8.58 3.02
C ARG A 124 9.49 9.67 4.05
N THR A 125 8.44 10.45 4.27
CA THR A 125 8.38 11.42 5.36
C THR A 125 7.01 11.35 6.04
N SER A 126 6.99 11.67 7.32
CA SER A 126 5.77 11.78 8.11
C SER A 126 5.98 12.85 9.16
N ILE A 127 5.17 13.90 9.14
CA ILE A 127 5.13 14.93 10.18
C ILE A 127 3.75 14.91 10.82
N GLY A 128 3.67 14.88 12.14
CA GLY A 128 2.39 14.80 12.82
C GLY A 128 2.33 15.57 14.12
N TYR A 129 1.11 16.00 14.43
CA TYR A 129 0.76 16.50 15.74
C TYR A 129 0.22 15.35 16.59
N TYR A 130 0.61 15.32 17.86
CA TYR A 130 0.12 14.32 18.79
C TYR A 130 -0.21 14.92 20.16
N ASP A 131 -1.11 14.24 20.85
CA ASP A 131 -1.45 14.51 22.24
C ASP A 131 -1.57 13.19 23.00
N TYR A 132 -1.57 13.24 24.34
CA TYR A 132 -1.68 12.03 25.16
C TYR A 132 -2.68 12.21 26.29
N ALA A 133 -3.47 11.18 26.53
CA ALA A 133 -4.44 11.10 27.61
C ALA A 133 -4.18 9.82 28.43
N GLY A 134 -3.34 9.95 29.47
CA GLY A 134 -2.98 8.83 30.33
C GLY A 134 -2.18 7.75 29.58
N PRO A 135 -2.65 6.49 29.50
CA PRO A 135 -1.94 5.39 28.84
C PRO A 135 -2.15 5.33 27.30
N VAL A 136 -2.81 6.34 26.73
CA VAL A 136 -3.14 6.40 25.30
C VAL A 136 -2.51 7.65 24.69
N GLU A 137 -1.77 7.47 23.61
CA GLU A 137 -1.28 8.57 22.77
C GLU A 137 -2.11 8.62 21.48
N PHE A 138 -2.60 9.81 21.14
CA PHE A 138 -3.36 10.07 19.94
C PHE A 138 -2.50 10.92 19.00
N ARG A 139 -2.12 10.37 17.84
CA ARG A 139 -1.52 11.17 16.78
C ARG A 139 -2.64 11.63 15.86
N ILE A 140 -3.18 12.79 16.21
CA ILE A 140 -4.45 13.32 15.70
C ILE A 140 -4.39 13.54 14.19
N LEU A 141 -3.28 14.08 13.70
CA LEU A 141 -3.07 14.28 12.27
C LEU A 141 -1.59 14.19 11.94
N SER A 142 -1.24 13.23 11.10
CA SER A 142 0.05 13.15 10.44
C SER A 142 -0.13 13.43 8.96
N TRP A 143 0.74 14.25 8.39
CA TRP A 143 0.90 14.38 6.96
C TRP A 143 2.06 13.49 6.50
N GLU A 144 1.76 12.56 5.61
CA GLU A 144 2.70 11.54 5.16
C GLU A 144 2.92 11.62 3.66
N ASN A 145 4.16 11.38 3.25
CA ASN A 145 4.59 11.44 1.86
C ASN A 145 5.51 10.26 1.54
N ALA A 146 5.39 9.73 0.33
CA ALA A 146 6.28 8.75 -0.25
C ALA A 146 6.65 9.16 -1.67
N LEU A 147 7.93 9.07 -2.00
CA LEU A 147 8.44 9.20 -3.37
C LEU A 147 9.13 7.89 -3.71
N SER A 148 8.64 7.17 -4.71
CA SER A 148 9.16 5.87 -5.13
C SER A 148 9.57 5.87 -6.59
N PHE A 149 10.57 5.06 -6.89
CA PHE A 149 11.14 4.82 -8.20
C PHE A 149 11.17 3.32 -8.46
N GLU A 150 10.80 2.91 -9.65
CA GLU A 150 10.74 1.53 -10.10
C GLU A 150 11.55 1.35 -11.38
N SER A 151 12.20 0.20 -11.50
CA SER A 151 12.92 -0.28 -12.67
C SER A 151 12.76 -1.80 -12.82
N GLY A 152 13.26 -2.35 -13.93
CA GLY A 152 13.27 -3.78 -14.22
C GLY A 152 12.31 -4.20 -15.34
N ALA A 153 12.30 -5.50 -15.63
CA ALA A 153 11.56 -6.09 -16.74
C ALA A 153 10.05 -5.81 -16.65
N TYR A 154 9.50 -5.72 -15.44
CA TYR A 154 8.10 -5.37 -15.25
C TYR A 154 7.79 -3.92 -15.70
N ALA A 155 8.66 -2.96 -15.36
CA ALA A 155 8.47 -1.57 -15.75
C ALA A 155 8.48 -1.40 -17.28
N ASP A 156 9.40 -2.10 -17.97
CA ASP A 156 9.51 -2.07 -19.43
C ASP A 156 8.32 -2.76 -20.09
N PHE A 157 7.86 -3.89 -19.52
CA PHE A 157 6.64 -4.54 -19.95
C PHE A 157 5.43 -3.63 -19.88
N ARG A 158 5.23 -2.91 -18.76
CA ARG A 158 4.10 -1.98 -18.62
C ARG A 158 4.14 -0.89 -19.67
N LYS A 159 5.32 -0.31 -19.92
CA LYS A 159 5.51 0.70 -20.97
C LYS A 159 5.15 0.13 -22.34
N ARG A 160 5.65 -1.06 -22.69
CA ARG A 160 5.31 -1.75 -23.95
C ARG A 160 3.82 -2.00 -24.08
N MET A 161 3.17 -2.52 -23.04
CA MET A 161 1.73 -2.79 -23.04
C MET A 161 0.90 -1.52 -23.25
N ASN A 162 1.36 -0.37 -22.76
CA ASN A 162 0.71 0.92 -23.02
C ASN A 162 0.81 1.39 -24.49
N THR A 163 1.80 0.90 -25.26
CA THR A 163 1.98 1.25 -26.69
C THR A 163 1.13 0.44 -27.65
N LEU A 164 0.62 -0.73 -27.23
CA LEU A 164 -0.15 -1.63 -28.09
C LEU A 164 -1.53 -1.06 -28.49
N ASN A 165 -1.99 0.01 -27.85
CA ASN A 165 -3.30 0.64 -28.09
C ASN A 165 -4.49 -0.35 -28.10
N ASP A 166 -4.37 -1.47 -27.38
CA ASP A 166 -5.43 -2.45 -27.22
C ASP A 166 -6.45 -1.96 -26.17
N PRO A 167 -7.75 -1.84 -26.49
CA PRO A 167 -8.77 -1.41 -25.53
C PRO A 167 -8.95 -2.36 -24.33
N ASN A 168 -8.46 -3.60 -24.40
CA ASN A 168 -8.49 -4.58 -23.32
C ASN A 168 -7.25 -4.53 -22.42
N ILE A 169 -6.30 -3.62 -22.68
CA ILE A 169 -5.08 -3.47 -21.89
C ILE A 169 -5.04 -2.07 -21.30
N ILE A 170 -5.01 -2.02 -19.97
CA ILE A 170 -4.89 -0.80 -19.20
C ILE A 170 -3.55 -0.82 -18.50
N SER A 171 -2.60 -0.02 -18.98
CA SER A 171 -1.24 -0.01 -18.45
C SER A 171 -0.77 1.40 -18.14
N SER A 172 0.01 1.57 -17.08
CA SER A 172 0.70 2.82 -16.74
C SER A 172 2.14 2.84 -17.26
N THR A 173 2.60 3.97 -17.79
CA THR A 173 4.01 4.18 -18.16
C THR A 173 4.87 4.73 -17.03
N LYS A 174 4.26 5.10 -15.88
CA LYS A 174 5.00 5.73 -14.78
C LYS A 174 5.93 4.72 -14.11
N THR A 175 7.14 5.18 -13.84
CA THR A 175 8.13 4.50 -12.99
C THR A 175 8.41 5.28 -11.71
N THR A 176 7.90 6.51 -11.62
CA THR A 176 8.02 7.36 -10.43
C THR A 176 6.64 7.63 -9.86
N LEU A 177 6.46 7.37 -8.57
CA LEU A 177 5.24 7.69 -7.85
C LEU A 177 5.54 8.64 -6.71
N TYR A 178 4.74 9.69 -6.62
CA TYR A 178 4.64 10.51 -5.45
C TYR A 178 3.27 10.28 -4.85
N THR A 179 3.21 9.96 -3.57
CA THR A 179 1.99 9.63 -2.84
C THR A 179 1.97 10.45 -1.56
N THR A 180 0.85 11.13 -1.30
CA THR A 180 0.72 12.03 -0.16
C THR A 180 -0.67 11.89 0.47
N GLY A 181 -0.77 12.08 1.78
CA GLY A 181 -2.04 11.95 2.48
C GLY A 181 -1.97 12.26 3.97
N GLY A 182 -3.14 12.22 4.59
CA GLY A 182 -3.30 12.33 6.03
C GLY A 182 -3.35 10.94 6.68
N ALA A 183 -2.80 10.82 7.88
CA ALA A 183 -2.97 9.65 8.74
C ALA A 183 -3.40 10.07 10.14
N THR A 184 -4.18 9.19 10.78
CA THR A 184 -4.49 9.26 12.20
C THR A 184 -4.01 7.98 12.86
N GLU A 185 -3.58 8.09 14.12
CA GLU A 185 -3.05 6.95 14.87
C GLU A 185 -3.51 6.99 16.32
N ILE A 186 -3.86 5.81 16.84
CA ILE A 186 -4.14 5.59 18.25
C ILE A 186 -3.14 4.57 18.76
N ILE A 187 -2.39 4.94 19.81
CA ILE A 187 -1.33 4.13 20.40
C ILE A 187 -1.68 3.83 21.84
N PHE A 188 -1.65 2.54 22.17
CA PHE A 188 -1.86 2.04 23.51
C PHE A 188 -0.54 1.51 24.04
N HIS A 189 -0.15 1.95 25.22
CA HIS A 189 1.05 1.44 25.89
C HIS A 189 0.70 0.84 27.25
N SER A 190 1.52 -0.09 27.71
CA SER A 190 1.37 -0.64 29.05
C SER A 190 1.77 0.39 30.10
N LYS A 191 1.04 0.44 31.23
CA LYS A 191 1.44 1.24 32.40
C LYS A 191 2.73 0.71 33.06
N ARG A 192 3.04 -0.58 32.87
CA ARG A 192 4.19 -1.25 33.51
C ARG A 192 5.47 -1.19 32.68
N ASN A 193 5.35 -1.10 31.36
CA ASN A 193 6.49 -0.99 30.44
C ASN A 193 6.09 -0.14 29.23
N LEU A 194 6.64 1.07 29.16
CA LEU A 194 6.36 2.03 28.08
C LEU A 194 6.95 1.60 26.73
N ASP A 195 7.99 0.74 26.74
CA ASP A 195 8.57 0.21 25.51
C ASP A 195 7.69 -0.86 24.84
N ASN A 196 6.63 -1.32 25.53
CA ASN A 196 5.63 -2.23 24.97
C ASN A 196 4.35 -1.47 24.63
N HIS A 197 4.06 -1.39 23.33
CA HIS A 197 2.88 -0.70 22.84
C HIS A 197 2.39 -1.28 21.53
N PHE A 198 1.12 -1.03 21.23
CA PHE A 198 0.52 -1.32 19.94
C PHE A 198 -0.24 -0.10 19.43
N ALA A 199 -0.38 -0.01 18.12
CA ALA A 199 -1.03 1.11 17.47
C ALA A 199 -1.90 0.66 16.31
N PHE A 200 -2.93 1.45 16.06
CA PHE A 200 -3.75 1.39 14.86
C PHE A 200 -3.60 2.70 14.12
N ARG A 201 -3.23 2.62 12.84
CA ARG A 201 -3.14 3.76 11.94
C ARG A 201 -4.13 3.60 10.80
N PHE A 202 -4.82 4.69 10.50
CA PHE A 202 -5.61 4.84 9.29
C PHE A 202 -5.02 5.94 8.43
N PHE A 203 -4.76 5.64 7.15
CA PHE A 203 -4.25 6.60 6.18
C PHE A 203 -5.21 6.78 5.03
N TYR A 204 -5.41 8.05 4.66
CA TYR A 204 -6.17 8.48 3.51
C TYR A 204 -5.32 9.44 2.69
N GLY A 205 -5.06 9.08 1.43
CA GLY A 205 -4.21 9.87 0.55
C GLY A 205 -4.53 9.68 -0.92
N PHE A 206 -3.60 10.14 -1.75
CA PHE A 206 -3.68 9.97 -3.20
C PHE A 206 -2.29 10.03 -3.83
N THR A 207 -2.18 9.47 -5.05
CA THR A 207 -0.97 9.53 -5.88
C THR A 207 -1.21 10.42 -7.10
N PRO A 208 -0.73 11.69 -7.07
CA PRO A 208 -0.84 12.59 -8.21
C PRO A 208 -0.36 11.99 -9.54
N GLY A 209 -1.18 12.16 -10.57
CA GLY A 209 -0.89 11.75 -11.94
C GLY A 209 -0.83 10.23 -12.19
N LEU A 210 -1.11 9.37 -11.19
CA LEU A 210 -1.21 7.92 -11.44
C LEU A 210 -2.31 7.63 -12.46
N ASN A 211 -3.54 8.12 -12.23
CA ASN A 211 -4.64 7.92 -13.18
C ASN A 211 -4.43 8.60 -14.54
N GLN A 212 -3.67 9.71 -14.60
CA GLN A 212 -3.35 10.39 -15.87
C GLN A 212 -2.36 9.59 -16.74
N SER A 213 -1.55 8.75 -16.11
CA SER A 213 -0.58 7.89 -16.81
C SER A 213 -1.21 6.64 -17.44
N ILE A 214 -2.49 6.41 -17.17
CA ILE A 214 -3.22 5.24 -17.61
C ILE A 214 -4.02 5.65 -18.85
N LYS A 215 -3.76 5.00 -19.98
CA LYS A 215 -4.60 5.13 -21.18
C LYS A 215 -5.83 4.26 -20.99
N THR A 216 -7.01 4.88 -21.04
CA THR A 216 -8.30 4.19 -20.96
C THR A 216 -9.31 4.95 -21.82
N ASN A 217 -10.10 4.22 -22.60
CA ASN A 217 -11.24 4.76 -23.37
C ASN A 217 -12.47 5.05 -22.48
N PHE A 218 -12.41 4.72 -21.19
CA PHE A 218 -13.49 4.88 -20.22
C PHE A 218 -13.20 6.04 -19.26
N ASP A 219 -13.96 7.13 -19.38
CA ASP A 219 -13.81 8.36 -18.60
C ASP A 219 -14.02 8.18 -17.08
N TYR A 220 -14.81 7.19 -16.66
CA TYR A 220 -15.08 6.94 -15.23
C TYR A 220 -13.82 6.52 -14.46
N GLN A 221 -12.86 5.88 -15.11
CA GLN A 221 -11.59 5.49 -14.49
C GLN A 221 -10.62 6.67 -14.28
N LYS A 222 -10.94 7.88 -14.77
CA LYS A 222 -10.09 9.07 -14.60
C LYS A 222 -10.16 9.69 -13.20
N ARG A 223 -11.15 9.33 -12.36
CA ARG A 223 -11.32 9.96 -11.03
C ARG A 223 -10.47 9.30 -9.92
N ARG A 224 -9.69 10.18 -9.26
CA ARG A 224 -8.85 10.08 -8.04
C ARG A 224 -8.09 8.75 -7.81
N GLY A 225 -6.75 8.82 -7.85
CA GLY A 225 -5.86 7.73 -7.41
C GLY A 225 -5.81 7.68 -5.89
N THR A 226 -6.98 7.50 -5.28
CA THR A 226 -7.17 7.49 -3.82
C THR A 226 -6.47 6.28 -3.25
N TYR A 227 -5.85 6.49 -2.11
CA TYR A 227 -5.16 5.46 -1.35
C TYR A 227 -5.75 5.41 0.05
N LEU A 228 -6.21 4.21 0.42
CA LEU A 228 -6.58 3.85 1.77
C LEU A 228 -5.61 2.80 2.30
N ASP A 229 -5.15 2.97 3.53
CA ASP A 229 -4.31 1.98 4.21
C ASP A 229 -4.67 1.90 5.69
N PHE A 230 -4.90 0.68 6.16
CA PHE A 230 -5.05 0.36 7.56
C PHE A 230 -3.81 -0.38 8.02
N THR A 231 -3.22 0.07 9.13
CA THR A 231 -2.02 -0.53 9.69
C THR A 231 -2.22 -0.86 11.16
N PHE A 232 -1.86 -2.09 11.53
CA PHE A 232 -1.63 -2.50 12.90
C PHE A 232 -0.12 -2.59 13.17
N TYR A 233 0.33 -1.93 14.23
CA TYR A 233 1.71 -1.93 14.67
C TYR A 233 1.80 -2.46 16.10
N PHE A 234 2.84 -3.21 16.41
CA PHE A 234 3.16 -3.61 17.77
C PHE A 234 4.66 -3.55 18.00
N LYS A 235 5.05 -3.21 19.22
CA LYS A 235 6.43 -3.14 19.68
C LYS A 235 6.57 -3.87 21.00
N LEU A 236 7.58 -4.72 21.07
CA LEU A 236 8.00 -5.43 22.26
C LEU A 236 9.48 -5.08 22.52
N ASN A 237 9.72 -4.23 23.50
CA ASN A 237 11.03 -3.64 23.80
C ASN A 237 11.66 -2.93 22.58
N LYS A 238 12.57 -3.58 21.87
CA LYS A 238 13.23 -3.01 20.68
C LYS A 238 12.76 -3.62 19.38
N PHE A 239 12.04 -4.74 19.43
CA PHE A 239 11.52 -5.41 18.26
C PHE A 239 10.11 -4.90 17.96
N TYR A 240 9.78 -4.81 16.68
CA TYR A 240 8.44 -4.41 16.27
C TYR A 240 7.97 -5.17 15.04
N GLY A 241 6.65 -5.25 14.90
CA GLY A 241 5.98 -5.77 13.72
C GLY A 241 4.94 -4.80 13.20
N ILE A 242 4.71 -4.85 11.89
CA ILE A 242 3.72 -4.04 11.18
C ILE A 242 2.93 -4.95 10.26
N LEU A 243 1.61 -4.87 10.35
CA LEU A 243 0.66 -5.45 9.40
C LEU A 243 -0.08 -4.30 8.73
N SER A 244 0.10 -4.14 7.42
CA SER A 244 -0.59 -3.13 6.63
C SER A 244 -1.43 -3.79 5.55
N SER A 245 -2.63 -3.28 5.36
CA SER A 245 -3.54 -3.69 4.29
C SER A 245 -4.25 -2.47 3.75
N GLY A 246 -4.29 -2.34 2.43
CA GLY A 246 -4.75 -1.14 1.79
C GLY A 246 -4.84 -1.29 0.29
N GLY A 247 -4.85 -0.17 -0.41
CA GLY A 247 -4.87 -0.20 -1.86
C GLY A 247 -4.96 1.17 -2.48
N ASN A 248 -4.25 1.32 -3.59
CA ASN A 248 -4.28 2.50 -4.44
C ASN A 248 -4.38 2.03 -5.89
N ARG A 249 -5.59 1.67 -6.35
CA ARG A 249 -5.79 0.80 -7.53
C ARG A 249 -5.15 -0.59 -7.31
N GLY A 250 -5.99 -1.57 -6.99
CA GLY A 250 -5.53 -2.88 -6.54
C GLY A 250 -5.46 -2.97 -5.02
N PHE A 251 -5.26 -4.18 -4.52
CA PHE A 251 -5.27 -4.49 -3.09
C PHE A 251 -3.86 -4.87 -2.67
N SER A 252 -3.31 -4.18 -1.67
CA SER A 252 -1.96 -4.38 -1.18
C SER A 252 -1.98 -4.90 0.25
N ASN A 253 -1.06 -5.82 0.54
CA ASN A 253 -0.80 -6.30 1.90
C ASN A 253 0.70 -6.26 2.16
N LYS A 254 1.09 -5.96 3.40
CA LYS A 254 2.49 -5.92 3.80
C LYS A 254 2.66 -6.34 5.25
N LEU A 255 3.54 -7.32 5.46
CA LEU A 255 4.01 -7.76 6.77
C LEU A 255 5.45 -7.30 6.94
N SER A 256 5.74 -6.56 8.01
CA SER A 256 7.10 -6.08 8.32
C SER A 256 7.54 -6.52 9.71
N LEU A 257 8.82 -6.82 9.84
CA LEU A 257 9.49 -7.05 11.12
C LEU A 257 10.73 -6.15 11.20
N GLY A 258 10.98 -5.58 12.37
CA GLY A 258 12.07 -4.64 12.54
C GLY A 258 12.58 -4.47 13.94
N TYR A 259 13.59 -3.62 14.05
CA TYR A 259 14.33 -3.32 15.27
C TYR A 259 14.54 -1.81 15.42
N SER A 260 14.39 -1.30 16.65
CA SER A 260 14.58 0.10 17.01
C SER A 260 15.80 0.28 17.92
N PHE A 261 16.62 1.30 17.65
CA PHE A 261 17.82 1.62 18.43
C PHE A 261 18.15 3.11 18.47
#